data_AF-A0A8H7M052-F1
#
_entry.id   AF-A0A8H7M052-F1
#
_cell.length_a   1.000
_cell.length_b   1.000
_cell.length_c   1.000
_cell.angle_alpha   90.00
_cell.angle_beta   90.00
_cell.angle_gamma   90.00
#
_symmetry.space_group_name_H-M   'P 1'
#
loop_
_entity.id
_entity.type
_entity.pdbx_description
1 polymer ?
#
loop_
_entity_poly.entity_id
_entity_poly.type
_entity_poly.pdbx_seq_one_letter_code
_entity_poly.pdbx_strand_id
1 'polypeptide(L)'
;MSGSEKLEPLVIGQAHRPQCFEGSEGDKLGFYYFWNSTAWMVQSIWQKFLFGLNACMVHQNQHVLLLVNNAPSHRHSASDYSNLRIEFLAPNFTAWIQPMGAGIIRCFKAHHRNGFTQLTLERDNAGDKKIYNIDQLQAMKLAANAWNAVTPTTTIANC
;
A
#
# COMPACT_ATOMS: atom_id res chain seq x y z
N MET A 1 -22.70 0.28 -1.34
CA MET A 1 -21.32 0.23 -0.81
C MET A 1 -20.92 1.67 -0.51
N SER A 2 -20.56 2.01 0.73
CA SER A 2 -20.30 3.40 1.15
C SER A 2 -18.93 3.95 0.72
N GLY A 3 -18.06 3.11 0.14
CA GLY A 3 -16.69 3.51 -0.22
C GLY A 3 -15.83 3.91 0.98
N SER A 4 -16.22 3.51 2.20
CA SER A 4 -15.61 3.97 3.46
C SER A 4 -14.46 3.09 3.95
N GLU A 5 -14.34 1.87 3.43
CA GLU A 5 -13.32 0.92 3.85
C GLU A 5 -12.01 1.14 3.07
N LYS A 6 -10.91 1.20 3.81
CA LYS A 6 -9.58 1.47 3.29
C LYS A 6 -8.59 0.56 4.02
N LEU A 7 -7.98 -0.38 3.30
CA LEU A 7 -6.97 -1.26 3.86
C LEU A 7 -5.64 -0.52 4.02
N GLU A 8 -4.83 -0.91 5.00
CA GLU A 8 -3.48 -0.38 5.18
C GLU A 8 -2.58 -0.73 3.97
N PRO A 9 -1.63 0.14 3.60
CA PRO A 9 -0.72 -0.12 2.50
C PRO A 9 0.23 -1.28 2.83
N LEU A 10 0.33 -2.23 1.91
CA LEU A 10 1.41 -3.23 1.93
C LEU A 10 2.70 -2.56 1.45
N VAL A 11 3.77 -2.67 2.25
CA VAL A 11 5.09 -2.13 1.93
C VAL A 11 6.05 -3.26 1.59
N ILE A 12 6.84 -3.08 0.54
CA ILE A 12 7.90 -4.02 0.16
C ILE A 12 9.23 -3.28 0.15
N GLY A 13 10.21 -3.75 0.92
CA GLY A 13 11.58 -3.25 0.87
C GLY A 13 12.58 -4.31 0.41
N GLN A 14 13.87 -3.97 0.41
CA GLN A 14 14.92 -4.91 -0.02
C GLN A 14 15.42 -5.82 1.10
N ALA A 15 15.59 -5.26 2.29
CA ALA A 15 16.10 -5.98 3.45
C ALA A 15 14.96 -6.53 4.31
N HIS A 16 15.12 -7.73 4.86
CA HIS A 16 14.16 -8.28 5.82
C HIS A 16 14.01 -7.39 7.06
N ARG A 17 15.15 -7.02 7.63
CA ARG A 17 15.25 -6.11 8.78
C ARG A 17 16.27 -5.04 8.42
N PRO A 18 15.83 -3.93 7.80
CA PRO A 18 16.68 -2.75 7.64
C PRO A 18 17.29 -2.33 8.97
N GLN A 19 18.48 -1.72 8.94
CA GLN A 19 19.17 -1.31 10.16
C GLN A 19 18.30 -0.39 11.05
N CYS A 20 17.49 0.48 10.43
CA CYS A 20 16.56 1.38 11.12
C CYS A 20 15.38 0.68 11.81
N PHE A 21 15.25 -0.65 11.71
CA PHE A 21 14.27 -1.43 12.47
C PHE A 21 14.81 -1.85 13.84
N GLU A 22 16.11 -1.66 14.11
CA GLU A 22 16.73 -1.95 15.41
C GLU A 22 16.49 -3.40 15.88
N GLY A 23 16.50 -4.34 14.94
CA GLY A 23 16.26 -5.77 15.21
C GLY A 23 14.79 -6.16 15.32
N SER A 24 13.85 -5.22 15.23
CA SER A 24 12.42 -5.49 15.15
C SER A 24 11.99 -5.98 13.77
N GLU A 25 10.82 -6.62 13.74
CA GLU A 25 10.13 -7.00 12.51
C GLU A 25 9.16 -5.88 12.10
N GLY A 26 8.83 -5.79 10.80
CA GLY A 26 7.97 -4.71 10.29
C GLY A 26 6.55 -4.71 10.88
N ASP A 27 6.00 -5.89 11.17
CA ASP A 27 4.69 -6.06 11.82
C ASP A 27 4.69 -5.52 13.26
N LYS A 28 5.76 -5.75 14.03
CA LYS A 28 5.95 -5.19 15.37
C LYS A 28 6.06 -3.66 15.35
N LEU A 29 6.51 -3.10 14.22
CA LEU A 29 6.55 -1.66 13.97
C LEU A 29 5.20 -1.11 13.46
N GLY A 30 4.18 -1.97 13.33
CA GLY A 30 2.83 -1.58 12.91
C GLY A 30 2.62 -1.55 11.40
N PHE A 31 3.52 -2.15 10.60
CA PHE A 31 3.44 -2.10 9.15
C PHE A 31 3.27 -3.48 8.52
N TYR A 32 2.43 -3.54 7.48
CA TYR A 32 2.32 -4.74 6.66
C TYR A 32 3.50 -4.84 5.69
N TYR A 33 4.64 -5.28 6.20
CA TYR A 33 5.93 -5.24 5.51
C TYR A 33 6.37 -6.59 4.95
N PHE A 34 6.82 -6.59 3.71
CA PHE A 34 7.50 -7.71 3.06
C PHE A 34 8.85 -7.26 2.52
N TRP A 35 9.67 -8.23 2.11
CA TRP A 35 10.97 -7.94 1.51
C TRP A 35 11.31 -8.94 0.41
N ASN A 36 12.06 -8.46 -0.57
CA ASN A 36 12.77 -9.27 -1.57
C ASN A 36 13.86 -8.41 -2.22
N SER A 37 14.79 -9.01 -2.95
CA SER A 37 15.94 -8.28 -3.52
C SER A 37 15.58 -7.12 -4.44
N THR A 38 14.40 -7.12 -5.06
CA THR A 38 13.95 -6.08 -6.01
C THR A 38 13.07 -5.01 -5.36
N ALA A 39 12.55 -5.27 -4.15
CA ALA A 39 11.47 -4.50 -3.52
C ALA A 39 10.20 -4.38 -4.38
N TRP A 40 9.93 -5.36 -5.26
CA TRP A 40 8.76 -5.36 -6.14
C TRP A 40 7.70 -6.36 -5.67
N MET A 41 6.47 -6.18 -6.15
CA MET A 41 5.43 -7.19 -5.98
C MET A 41 5.82 -8.48 -6.72
N VAL A 42 5.78 -9.60 -6.01
CA VAL A 42 6.00 -10.95 -6.56
C VAL A 42 4.82 -11.85 -6.22
N GLN A 43 4.66 -12.93 -6.98
CA GLN A 43 3.50 -13.83 -6.85
C GLN A 43 3.28 -14.36 -5.43
N SER A 44 4.35 -14.70 -4.71
CA SER A 44 4.24 -15.20 -3.34
C SER A 44 3.73 -14.16 -2.35
N ILE A 45 4.12 -12.89 -2.50
CA ILE A 45 3.62 -11.78 -1.67
C ILE A 45 2.15 -11.50 -2.02
N TRP A 46 1.82 -11.49 -3.31
CA TRP A 46 0.45 -11.34 -3.79
C TRP A 46 -0.49 -12.40 -3.22
N GLN A 47 -0.10 -13.68 -3.30
CA GLN A 47 -0.89 -14.79 -2.75
C GLN A 47 -1.07 -14.68 -1.23
N LYS A 48 -0.02 -14.30 -0.49
CA LYS A 48 -0.11 -14.05 0.96
C LYS A 48 -1.10 -12.92 1.28
N PHE A 49 -1.06 -11.82 0.51
CA PHE A 49 -2.03 -10.75 0.63
C PHE A 49 -3.47 -11.25 0.41
N LEU A 50 -3.71 -12.03 -0.65
CA LEU A 50 -5.03 -12.59 -0.95
C LEU A 50 -5.52 -13.56 0.13
N PHE A 51 -4.66 -14.42 0.69
CA PHE A 51 -5.05 -15.31 1.78
C PHE A 51 -5.47 -14.53 3.03
N GLY A 52 -4.72 -13.51 3.41
CA GLY A 52 -5.07 -12.64 4.54
C GLY A 52 -6.40 -11.92 4.30
N LEU A 53 -6.58 -11.34 3.11
CA LEU A 53 -7.82 -10.66 2.74
C LEU A 53 -9.01 -11.63 2.74
N ASN A 54 -8.87 -12.83 2.16
CA ASN A 54 -9.93 -13.84 2.14
C ASN A 54 -10.32 -14.26 3.56
N ALA A 55 -9.35 -14.48 4.44
CA ALA A 55 -9.62 -14.84 5.83
C ALA A 55 -10.41 -13.75 6.56
N CYS A 56 -10.07 -12.47 6.35
CA CYS A 56 -10.86 -11.35 6.89
C CYS A 56 -12.29 -11.35 6.36
N MET A 57 -12.47 -11.55 5.05
CA MET A 57 -13.80 -11.55 4.42
C MET A 57 -14.65 -12.76 4.85
N VAL A 58 -14.04 -13.94 5.03
CA VAL A 58 -14.69 -15.12 5.65
C VAL A 58 -15.15 -14.78 7.07
N HIS A 59 -14.27 -14.20 7.89
CA HIS A 59 -14.59 -13.85 9.27
C HIS A 59 -15.74 -12.83 9.36
N GLN A 60 -15.78 -11.88 8.43
CA GLN A 60 -16.85 -10.88 8.32
C GLN A 60 -18.12 -11.42 7.63
N ASN A 61 -18.11 -12.66 7.13
CA ASN A 61 -19.18 -13.25 6.31
C ASN A 61 -19.54 -12.38 5.09
N GLN A 62 -18.53 -11.82 4.43
CA GLN A 62 -18.66 -10.96 3.26
C GLN A 62 -18.05 -11.61 2.02
N HIS A 63 -18.66 -11.39 0.86
CA HIS A 63 -18.07 -11.72 -0.44
C HIS A 63 -17.72 -10.42 -1.16
N VAL A 64 -16.49 -10.33 -1.67
CA VAL A 64 -16.00 -9.10 -2.32
C VAL A 64 -15.42 -9.39 -3.70
N LEU A 65 -15.61 -8.43 -4.60
CA LEU A 65 -14.97 -8.37 -5.90
C LEU A 65 -13.72 -7.50 -5.82
N LEU A 66 -12.56 -8.08 -6.12
CA LEU A 66 -11.27 -7.38 -6.18
C LEU A 66 -10.89 -7.13 -7.64
N LEU A 67 -10.86 -5.86 -8.05
CA LEU A 67 -10.43 -5.44 -9.39
C LEU A 67 -8.95 -5.08 -9.38
N VAL A 68 -8.15 -5.77 -10.21
CA VAL A 68 -6.69 -5.61 -10.24
C VAL A 68 -6.17 -5.46 -11.67
N ASN A 69 -5.02 -4.82 -11.86
CA ASN A 69 -4.37 -4.80 -13.17
C ASN A 69 -3.79 -6.19 -13.50
N ASN A 70 -3.71 -6.52 -14.79
CA ASN A 70 -3.18 -7.78 -15.31
C ASN A 70 -1.63 -7.83 -15.29
N ALA A 71 -1.03 -7.73 -14.09
CA ALA A 71 0.41 -7.87 -13.91
C ALA A 71 0.81 -9.35 -13.73
N PRO A 72 1.97 -9.80 -14.25
CA PRO A 72 2.43 -11.18 -14.06
C PRO A 72 2.56 -11.62 -12.60
N SER A 73 2.84 -10.68 -11.69
CA SER A 73 2.91 -10.91 -10.25
C SER A 73 1.56 -11.21 -9.60
N HIS A 74 0.44 -10.91 -10.27
CA HIS A 74 -0.91 -11.10 -9.72
C HIS A 74 -1.51 -12.47 -10.06
N ARG A 75 -0.70 -13.41 -10.55
CA ARG A 75 -1.13 -14.79 -10.81
C ARG A 75 -1.54 -15.49 -9.51
N HIS A 76 -2.66 -16.20 -9.56
CA HIS A 76 -3.22 -16.94 -8.43
C HIS A 76 -4.16 -18.04 -8.94
N SER A 77 -4.53 -18.99 -8.08
CA SER A 77 -5.62 -19.93 -8.36
C SER A 77 -6.90 -19.41 -7.72
N ALA A 78 -7.91 -19.11 -8.53
CA ALA A 78 -9.16 -18.53 -8.03
C ALA A 78 -9.91 -19.47 -7.07
N SER A 79 -9.70 -20.79 -7.20
CA SER A 79 -10.29 -21.81 -6.32
C SER A 79 -9.86 -21.71 -4.86
N ASP A 80 -8.75 -21.00 -4.59
CA ASP A 80 -8.14 -20.95 -3.26
C ASP A 80 -8.84 -19.95 -2.33
N TYR A 81 -9.74 -19.11 -2.88
CA TYR A 81 -10.37 -18.00 -2.16
C TYR A 81 -11.90 -18.10 -2.20
N SER A 82 -12.52 -18.53 -1.10
CA SER A 82 -13.97 -18.75 -1.00
C SER A 82 -14.79 -17.45 -1.04
N ASN A 83 -14.21 -16.34 -0.57
CA ASN A 83 -14.91 -15.09 -0.34
C ASN A 83 -14.37 -13.93 -1.20
N LEU A 84 -13.36 -14.19 -2.03
CA LEU A 84 -12.83 -13.24 -3.00
C LEU A 84 -13.14 -13.71 -4.41
N ARG A 85 -13.80 -12.85 -5.18
CA ARG A 85 -13.79 -12.93 -6.64
C ARG A 85 -12.75 -11.93 -7.15
N ILE A 86 -11.78 -12.37 -7.92
CA ILE A 86 -10.70 -11.50 -8.41
C ILE A 86 -10.85 -11.38 -9.93
N GLU A 87 -10.92 -10.16 -10.43
CA GLU A 87 -11.07 -9.88 -11.86
C GLU A 87 -9.98 -8.92 -12.33
N PHE A 88 -9.47 -9.18 -13.54
CA PHE A 88 -8.41 -8.39 -14.12
C PHE A 88 -8.96 -7.32 -15.06
N LEU A 89 -8.53 -6.09 -14.85
CA LEU A 89 -8.82 -5.00 -15.77
C LEU A 89 -8.05 -5.21 -17.08
N ALA A 90 -8.75 -5.01 -18.20
CA ALA A 90 -8.13 -5.04 -19.51
C ALA A 90 -7.04 -3.94 -19.62
N PRO A 91 -5.93 -4.20 -20.32
CA PRO A 91 -4.76 -3.30 -20.33
C PRO A 91 -5.06 -1.85 -20.73
N ASN A 92 -6.07 -1.64 -21.57
CA ASN A 92 -6.39 -0.34 -22.17
C ASN A 92 -7.40 0.51 -21.37
N PHE A 93 -7.97 -0.03 -20.29
CA PHE A 93 -9.00 0.66 -19.50
C PHE A 93 -8.53 1.15 -18.13
N THR A 94 -7.27 0.90 -17.77
CA THR A 94 -6.70 1.18 -16.44
C THR A 94 -6.70 2.67 -16.08
N ALA A 95 -6.52 3.59 -17.03
CA ALA A 95 -6.52 5.02 -16.71
C ALA A 95 -7.91 5.59 -16.41
N TRP A 96 -8.98 4.95 -16.91
CA TRP A 96 -10.35 5.48 -16.82
C TRP A 96 -11.22 4.74 -15.80
N ILE A 97 -11.02 3.43 -15.65
CA ILE A 97 -11.85 2.58 -14.78
C ILE A 97 -11.17 2.30 -13.44
N GLN A 98 -9.83 2.34 -13.34
CA GLN A 98 -9.14 1.96 -12.12
C GLN A 98 -9.16 3.12 -11.11
N PRO A 99 -9.87 2.99 -9.96
CA PRO A 99 -9.99 4.10 -9.00
C PRO A 99 -8.62 4.55 -8.45
N MET A 100 -7.67 3.61 -8.35
CA MET A 100 -6.29 3.91 -7.98
C MET A 100 -5.66 4.95 -8.92
N GLY A 101 -5.89 4.83 -10.23
CA GLY A 101 -5.41 5.75 -11.25
C GLY A 101 -6.25 7.02 -11.38
N ALA A 102 -7.54 6.96 -11.05
CA ALA A 102 -8.50 8.06 -11.22
C ALA A 102 -8.31 9.24 -10.23
N GLY A 103 -7.55 9.06 -9.15
CA GLY A 103 -7.23 10.17 -8.24
C GLY A 103 -6.52 9.77 -6.96
N ILE A 104 -6.72 8.53 -6.49
CA ILE A 104 -6.15 8.03 -5.23
C ILE A 104 -4.62 8.12 -5.23
N ILE A 105 -3.94 7.61 -6.28
CA ILE A 105 -2.47 7.68 -6.38
C ILE A 105 -1.98 9.13 -6.44
N ARG A 106 -2.70 10.01 -7.14
CA ARG A 106 -2.35 11.45 -7.22
C ARG A 106 -2.44 12.11 -5.85
N CYS A 107 -3.54 11.88 -5.13
CA CYS A 107 -3.77 12.41 -3.79
C CYS A 107 -2.72 11.88 -2.80
N PHE A 108 -2.48 10.57 -2.80
CA PHE A 108 -1.44 9.94 -2.00
C PHE A 108 -0.06 10.55 -2.24
N LYS A 109 0.36 10.70 -3.50
CA LYS A 109 1.64 11.32 -3.86
C LYS A 109 1.74 12.78 -3.39
N ALA A 110 0.64 13.54 -3.47
CA ALA A 110 0.60 14.92 -2.98
C ALA A 110 0.81 14.99 -1.46
N HIS A 111 0.09 14.16 -0.70
CA HIS A 111 0.26 14.10 0.76
C HIS A 111 1.65 13.60 1.17
N HIS A 112 2.17 12.58 0.49
CA HIS A 112 3.52 12.07 0.75
C HIS A 112 4.57 13.14 0.49
N ARG A 113 4.47 13.86 -0.64
CA ARG A 113 5.40 14.97 -0.96
C ARG A 113 5.30 16.10 0.06
N ASN A 114 4.09 16.44 0.52
CA ASN A 114 3.91 17.45 1.55
C ASN A 114 4.58 17.05 2.86
N GLY A 115 4.35 15.83 3.34
CA GLY A 115 4.98 15.32 4.57
C GLY A 115 6.50 15.25 4.47
N PHE A 116 7.04 14.84 3.32
CA PHE A 116 8.49 14.84 3.08
C PHE A 116 9.08 16.26 3.10
N THR A 117 8.40 17.23 2.49
CA THR A 117 8.83 18.64 2.52
C THR A 117 8.81 19.19 3.96
N GLN A 118 7.77 18.90 4.74
CA GLN A 118 7.69 19.31 6.15
C GLN A 118 8.86 18.73 6.97
N LEU A 119 9.12 17.42 6.86
CA LEU A 119 10.26 16.78 7.52
C LEU A 119 11.59 17.43 7.12
N THR A 120 11.75 17.77 5.84
CA THR A 120 12.97 18.43 5.34
C THR A 120 13.16 19.82 5.96
N LEU A 121 12.09 20.62 6.03
CA LEU A 121 12.13 21.96 6.64
C LEU A 121 12.42 21.90 8.14
N GLU A 122 11.82 20.95 8.86
CA GLU A 122 12.08 20.73 10.29
C GLU A 122 13.56 20.42 10.55
N ARG A 123 14.17 19.58 9.72
CA ARG A 123 15.59 19.23 9.81
C ARG A 123 16.51 20.39 9.43
N ASP A 124 16.14 21.17 8.42
CA ASP A 124 16.88 22.38 8.05
C ASP A 124 16.89 23.39 9.21
N ASN A 125 15.74 23.63 9.82
CA ASN A 125 15.61 24.47 11.01
C ASN A 125 16.41 23.93 12.22
N ALA A 126 16.54 22.61 12.33
CA ALA A 126 17.37 21.96 13.35
C ALA A 126 18.87 21.99 13.05
N GLY A 127 19.28 22.46 11.87
CA GLY A 127 20.68 22.52 11.43
C GLY A 127 21.26 21.18 10.96
N ASP A 128 20.41 20.22 10.58
CA ASP A 128 20.86 18.93 10.06
C ASP A 128 21.55 19.09 8.70
N LYS A 129 22.65 18.34 8.49
CA LYS A 129 23.38 18.38 7.20
C LYS A 129 22.77 17.49 6.12
N LYS A 130 21.91 16.53 6.50
CA LYS A 130 21.34 15.51 5.60
C LYS A 130 19.82 15.59 5.56
N ILE A 131 19.29 16.80 5.36
CA ILE A 131 17.86 17.10 5.45
C ILE A 131 16.97 16.21 4.56
N TYR A 132 17.48 15.78 3.40
CA TYR A 132 16.74 14.93 2.45
C TYR A 132 16.85 13.43 2.70
N ASN A 133 17.74 12.97 3.59
CA ASN A 133 17.97 11.54 3.79
C ASN A 133 16.86 10.93 4.66
N ILE A 134 16.13 9.96 4.13
CA ILE A 134 15.17 9.17 4.90
C ILE A 134 15.56 7.70 4.86
N ASP A 135 15.42 7.02 5.99
CA ASP A 135 15.53 5.56 6.05
C ASP A 135 14.19 4.88 5.72
N GLN A 136 14.20 3.55 5.68
CA GLN A 136 13.02 2.75 5.35
C GLN A 136 11.86 2.98 6.34
N LEU A 137 12.14 3.12 7.64
CA LEU A 137 11.10 3.30 8.66
C LEU A 137 10.45 4.69 8.53
N GLN A 138 11.25 5.72 8.28
CA GLN A 138 10.75 7.07 8.02
C GLN A 138 9.92 7.12 6.73
N ALA A 139 10.37 6.48 5.65
CA ALA A 139 9.61 6.37 4.42
C ALA A 139 8.26 5.65 4.63
N MET A 140 8.25 4.57 5.41
CA MET A 140 7.04 3.84 5.77
C MET A 140 6.05 4.70 6.58
N LYS A 141 6.55 5.46 7.56
CA LYS A 141 5.74 6.41 8.34
C LYS A 141 5.14 7.51 7.46
N LEU A 142 5.95 8.10 6.57
CA LEU A 142 5.47 9.11 5.61
C LEU A 142 4.38 8.54 4.68
N ALA A 143 4.57 7.32 4.18
CA ALA A 143 3.58 6.62 3.36
C ALA A 143 2.29 6.34 4.14
N ALA A 144 2.36 5.82 5.37
CA ALA A 144 1.18 5.58 6.19
C ALA A 144 0.42 6.88 6.49
N ASN A 145 1.12 7.95 6.86
CA ASN A 145 0.51 9.26 7.09
C ASN A 145 -0.16 9.81 5.81
N ALA A 146 0.51 9.69 4.67
CA ALA A 146 -0.04 10.10 3.38
C ALA A 146 -1.28 9.29 3.02
N TRP A 147 -1.28 7.98 3.25
CA TRP A 147 -2.43 7.13 3.04
C TRP A 147 -3.59 7.50 3.96
N ASN A 148 -3.33 7.76 5.24
CA ASN A 148 -4.34 8.17 6.21
C ASN A 148 -5.00 9.51 5.82
N ALA A 149 -4.24 10.43 5.24
CA ALA A 149 -4.76 11.69 4.70
C ALA A 149 -5.63 11.52 3.44
N VAL A 150 -5.52 10.40 2.71
CA VAL A 150 -6.47 10.08 1.64
C VAL A 150 -7.81 9.69 2.26
N THR A 151 -8.76 10.60 2.19
CA THR A 151 -10.09 10.48 2.77
C THR A 151 -11.00 9.58 1.91
N PRO A 152 -11.62 8.54 2.51
CA PRO A 152 -12.53 7.66 1.77
C PRO A 152 -13.74 8.40 1.17
N THR A 153 -14.31 9.34 1.92
CA THR A 153 -15.55 10.05 1.56
C THR A 153 -15.38 11.12 0.49
N THR A 154 -14.21 11.73 0.35
CA THR A 154 -13.99 12.82 -0.61
C THR A 154 -13.02 12.48 -1.74
N THR A 155 -12.18 11.45 -1.58
CA THR A 155 -11.25 11.01 -2.63
C THR A 155 -11.67 9.67 -3.20
N ILE A 156 -11.80 8.64 -2.36
CA ILE A 156 -12.04 7.25 -2.83
C ILE A 156 -13.44 7.11 -3.44
N ALA A 157 -14.47 7.66 -2.79
CA ALA A 157 -15.85 7.59 -3.28
C ALA A 157 -16.10 8.40 -4.58
N ASN A 158 -15.21 9.33 -4.92
CA ASN A 158 -15.30 10.17 -6.11
C ASN A 158 -14.41 9.68 -7.28
N CYS A 159 -13.74 8.53 -7.10
CA CYS A 159 -12.84 7.91 -8.07
C CYS A 159 -13.43 6.62 -8.66
#